data_AF-A0A7R9L059-F1
#
_entry.id   AF-A0A7R9L059-F1
#
_cell.length_a   1.000
_cell.length_b   1.000
_cell.length_c   1.000
_cell.angle_alpha   90.00
_cell.angle_beta   90.00
_cell.angle_gamma   90.00
#
_symmetry.space_group_name_H-M   'P 1'
#
loop_
_entity.id
_entity.type
_entity.pdbx_description
1 polymer ?
#
loop_
_entity_poly.entity_id
_entity_poly.type
_entity_poly.pdbx_seq_one_letter_code
_entity_poly.pdbx_strand_id
1 'polypeptide(L)'
;MSKSLSVDEINSEFLPLIYDIIRSYERDSHELSGLGPKSVSMREPQQSTTDSNAKIQTLRDKFTQFRQEVQLINGIAVTKEEQLKSLDTLRQQLVMKRDLLIKYKNSCPFDPNHKI
;
A
#
# COMPACT_ATOMS: atom_id res chain seq x y z
N MET A 1 -13.66 3.92 15.07
CA MET A 1 -13.74 3.40 13.68
C MET A 1 -12.32 3.06 13.27
N SER A 2 -12.06 1.80 12.92
CA SER A 2 -10.73 1.36 12.47
C SER A 2 -10.39 2.08 11.16
N LYS A 3 -9.22 2.71 11.08
CA LYS A 3 -8.71 3.28 9.83
C LYS A 3 -8.55 2.15 8.82
N SER A 4 -9.17 2.26 7.65
CA SER A 4 -9.06 1.28 6.59
C SER A 4 -8.50 1.94 5.34
N LEU A 5 -7.58 1.25 4.66
CA LEU A 5 -6.73 1.79 3.60
C LEU A 5 -7.20 1.31 2.22
N SER A 6 -7.12 2.19 1.22
CA SER A 6 -7.18 1.78 -0.19
C SER A 6 -5.87 1.12 -0.60
N VAL A 7 -5.94 0.27 -1.62
CA VAL A 7 -4.75 -0.39 -2.19
C VAL A 7 -3.75 0.64 -2.73
N ASP A 8 -4.24 1.75 -3.30
CA ASP A 8 -3.42 2.82 -3.88
C ASP A 8 -2.64 3.63 -2.82
N GLU A 9 -3.01 3.52 -1.54
CA GLU A 9 -2.36 4.25 -0.44
C GLU A 9 -1.14 3.51 0.13
N ILE A 10 -0.88 2.29 -0.34
CA ILE A 10 0.16 1.42 0.21
C ILE A 10 1.50 1.64 -0.50
N ASN A 11 2.56 1.82 0.28
CA ASN A 11 3.91 1.96 -0.25
C ASN A 11 4.48 0.60 -0.68
N SER A 12 4.31 0.27 -1.96
CA SER A 12 4.82 -0.98 -2.57
C SER A 12 6.17 -0.82 -3.28
N GLU A 13 6.81 0.35 -3.18
CA GLU A 13 8.04 0.64 -3.90
C GLU A 13 9.28 0.14 -3.13
N PHE A 14 9.67 -1.11 -3.40
CA PHE A 14 10.85 -1.75 -2.81
C PHE A 14 12.03 -1.85 -3.80
N LEU A 15 11.74 -1.88 -5.10
CA LEU A 15 12.74 -2.19 -6.14
C LEU A 15 13.94 -1.23 -6.16
N PRO A 16 13.77 0.11 -6.04
CA PRO A 16 14.92 1.02 -6.01
C PRO A 16 15.88 0.71 -4.84
N LEU A 17 15.32 0.42 -3.65
CA LEU A 17 16.11 0.09 -2.47
C LEU A 17 16.83 -1.26 -2.62
N ILE A 18 16.15 -2.27 -3.17
CA ILE A 18 16.74 -3.58 -3.45
C ILE A 18 17.90 -3.45 -4.44
N TYR A 19 17.69 -2.70 -5.53
CA TYR A 19 18.73 -2.44 -6.52
C TYR A 19 19.94 -1.72 -5.89
N ASP A 20 19.69 -0.71 -5.06
CA ASP A 20 20.76 0.03 -4.38
C ASP A 20 21.57 -0.84 -3.42
N ILE A 21 20.93 -1.80 -2.74
CA ILE A 21 21.58 -2.80 -1.88
C ILE A 21 22.47 -3.71 -2.72
N ILE A 22 21.93 -4.32 -3.78
CA ILE A 22 22.68 -5.23 -4.66
C ILE A 22 23.91 -4.49 -5.22
N ARG A 23 23.72 -3.27 -5.73
CA ARG A 23 24.79 -2.46 -6.30
C ARG A 23 25.85 -2.06 -5.27
N SER A 24 25.49 -1.87 -3.99
CA SER A 24 26.50 -1.61 -2.95
C SER A 24 27.32 -2.85 -2.62
N TYR A 25 26.72 -4.04 -2.56
CA TYR A 25 27.45 -5.29 -2.34
C TYR A 25 28.39 -5.63 -3.51
N GLU A 26 27.95 -5.41 -4.75
CA GLU A 26 28.81 -5.60 -5.94
C GLU A 26 30.04 -4.70 -5.89
N ARG A 27 29.89 -3.43 -5.49
CA ARG A 27 31.02 -2.49 -5.34
C ARG A 27 32.00 -2.91 -4.24
N ASP A 28 31.51 -3.31 -3.07
CA ASP A 28 32.34 -3.76 -1.95
C ASP A 28 33.16 -5.02 -2.33
N SER A 29 32.56 -5.94 -3.10
CA SER A 29 33.26 -7.15 -3.58
C SER A 29 34.36 -6.85 -4.60
N HIS A 30 34.19 -5.80 -5.42
CA HIS A 30 35.19 -5.37 -6.41
C HIS A 30 36.36 -4.61 -5.76
N GLU A 31 36.14 -3.81 -4.71
CA GLU A 31 37.23 -3.15 -3.96
C GLU A 31 38.17 -4.17 -3.30
N LEU A 32 37.62 -5.23 -2.70
CA LEU A 32 38.41 -6.29 -2.06
C LEU A 32 39.28 -7.10 -3.03
N SER A 33 38.87 -7.19 -4.30
CA SER A 33 39.56 -8.01 -5.31
C SER A 33 40.61 -7.24 -6.13
N GLY A 34 40.58 -5.90 -6.11
CA GLY A 34 41.45 -5.03 -6.91
C GLY A 34 42.68 -4.45 -6.20
N LEU A 35 42.80 -4.64 -4.88
CA LEU A 35 43.85 -4.01 -4.08
C LEU A 35 45.08 -4.93 -3.95
N GLY A 36 46.12 -4.64 -4.74
CA GLY A 36 47.48 -5.04 -4.37
C GLY A 36 47.91 -4.38 -3.04
N PRO A 37 48.95 -4.89 -2.37
CA PRO A 37 49.26 -4.63 -0.94
C PRO A 37 49.67 -3.19 -0.55
N LYS A 38 49.40 -2.14 -1.35
CA LYS A 38 49.93 -0.78 -1.14
C LYS A 38 48.92 0.36 -0.99
N SER A 39 47.60 0.11 -1.03
CA SER A 39 46.58 1.17 -0.92
C SER A 39 45.65 1.05 0.30
N VAL A 40 46.05 0.30 1.32
CA VAL A 40 45.38 0.25 2.63
C VAL A 40 45.77 1.47 3.49
N SER A 41 45.61 2.66 2.95
CA SER A 41 45.68 3.89 3.75
C SER A 41 44.70 4.90 3.18
N MET A 42 43.77 5.32 4.04
CA MET A 42 42.86 6.46 3.87
C MET A 42 41.51 6.22 3.18
N ARG A 43 40.77 5.17 3.57
CA ARG A 43 39.33 5.28 3.88
C ARG A 43 38.88 4.01 4.59
N GLU A 44 38.21 4.15 5.73
CA GLU A 44 37.80 3.04 6.59
C GLU A 44 36.97 1.99 5.80
N PRO A 45 37.42 0.73 5.69
CA PRO A 45 36.61 -0.40 5.16
C PRO A 45 35.31 -0.63 5.96
N GLN A 46 35.19 0.04 7.11
CA GLN A 46 34.11 -0.10 8.06
C GLN A 46 32.87 0.72 7.66
N GLN A 47 32.98 1.72 6.78
CA GLN A 47 31.88 2.63 6.48
C GLN A 47 30.94 2.12 5.38
N SER A 48 31.46 1.53 4.29
CA SER A 48 30.63 1.02 3.17
C SER A 48 29.80 -0.22 3.53
N THR A 49 30.38 -1.14 4.30
CA THR A 49 29.69 -2.32 4.82
C THR A 49 28.60 -1.95 5.82
N THR A 50 28.83 -0.91 6.64
CA THR A 50 27.83 -0.36 7.56
C THR A 50 26.66 0.27 6.80
N ASP A 51 26.93 1.01 5.72
CA ASP A 51 25.89 1.61 4.87
C ASP A 51 25.03 0.56 4.15
N SER A 52 25.64 -0.50 3.63
CA SER A 52 24.92 -1.64 3.02
C SER A 52 24.01 -2.34 4.03
N ASN A 53 24.49 -2.57 5.25
CA ASN A 53 23.69 -3.14 6.33
C ASN A 53 22.55 -2.21 6.76
N ALA A 54 22.77 -0.90 6.82
CA ALA A 54 21.72 0.08 7.14
C ALA A 54 20.57 0.03 6.12
N LYS A 55 20.89 -0.04 4.81
CA LYS A 55 19.88 -0.20 3.75
C LYS A 55 19.07 -1.49 3.87
N ILE A 56 19.70 -2.60 4.26
CA ILE A 56 19.01 -3.87 4.54
C ILE A 56 18.03 -3.71 5.71
N GLN A 57 18.42 -3.01 6.78
CA GLN A 57 17.50 -2.76 7.89
C GLN A 57 16.32 -1.89 7.45
N THR A 58 16.57 -0.83 6.68
CA THR A 58 15.49 -0.03 6.08
C THR A 58 14.53 -0.88 5.24
N LEU A 59 15.03 -1.84 4.46
CA LEU A 59 14.20 -2.75 3.68
C LEU A 59 13.34 -3.65 4.57
N ARG A 60 13.90 -4.17 5.67
CA ARG A 60 13.16 -4.98 6.65
C ARG A 60 12.06 -4.18 7.33
N ASP A 61 12.35 -2.95 7.72
CA ASP A 61 11.38 -2.05 8.35
C ASP A 61 10.25 -1.72 7.37
N LYS A 62 10.59 -1.42 6.11
CA LYS A 62 9.62 -1.22 5.03
C LYS A 62 8.71 -2.44 4.84
N PHE A 63 9.25 -3.65 4.83
CA PHE A 63 8.41 -4.86 4.71
C PHE A 63 7.52 -5.08 5.94
N THR A 64 8.01 -4.75 7.13
CA THR A 64 7.23 -4.87 8.37
C THR A 64 6.06 -3.90 8.35
N GLN A 65 6.30 -2.64 7.98
CA GLN A 65 5.26 -1.63 7.82
C GLN A 65 4.27 -2.01 6.72
N PHE A 66 4.76 -2.43 5.54
CA PHE A 66 3.91 -2.89 4.45
C PHE A 66 2.99 -4.04 4.87
N ARG A 67 3.50 -5.03 5.62
CA ARG A 67 2.67 -6.12 6.15
C ARG A 67 1.58 -5.62 7.09
N GLN A 68 1.87 -4.61 7.91
CA GLN A 68 0.86 -3.98 8.78
C GLN A 68 -0.19 -3.21 7.96
N GLU A 69 0.24 -2.47 6.94
CA GLU A 69 -0.64 -1.73 6.02
C GLU A 69 -1.56 -2.67 5.23
N VAL A 70 -1.05 -3.81 4.76
CA VAL A 70 -1.85 -4.82 4.03
C VAL A 70 -3.02 -5.33 4.87
N GLN A 71 -2.84 -5.51 6.18
CA GLN A 71 -3.92 -5.95 7.08
C GLN A 71 -5.01 -4.90 7.27
N LEU A 72 -4.73 -3.64 6.94
CA LEU A 72 -5.69 -2.54 7.02
C LEU A 72 -6.44 -2.32 5.70
N ILE A 73 -6.13 -3.07 4.65
CA ILE A 73 -6.81 -2.95 3.35
C ILE A 73 -8.28 -3.31 3.47
N ASN A 74 -9.12 -2.48 2.88
CA ASN A 74 -10.56 -2.71 2.81
C ASN A 74 -10.84 -4.03 2.10
N GLY A 75 -11.55 -4.93 2.78
CA GLY A 75 -11.93 -6.21 2.19
C GLY A 75 -10.87 -7.30 2.27
N ILE A 76 -9.69 -7.07 2.87
CA ILE A 76 -8.66 -8.12 2.98
C ILE A 76 -9.12 -9.35 3.77
N ALA A 77 -10.07 -9.16 4.69
CA ALA A 77 -10.63 -10.22 5.53
C ALA A 77 -11.76 -11.01 4.86
N VAL A 78 -12.24 -10.60 3.69
CA VAL A 78 -13.35 -11.25 2.98
C VAL A 78 -12.86 -11.85 1.67
N THR A 79 -13.39 -13.02 1.35
CA THR A 79 -13.12 -13.70 0.09
C THR A 79 -13.62 -12.89 -1.10
N LYS A 80 -13.05 -13.16 -2.28
CA LYS A 80 -13.49 -12.52 -3.53
C LYS A 80 -14.99 -12.71 -3.75
N GLU A 81 -15.51 -13.90 -3.49
CA GLU A 81 -16.90 -14.28 -3.64
C GLU A 81 -17.80 -13.45 -2.71
N GLU A 82 -17.39 -13.26 -1.46
CA GLU A 82 -18.11 -12.42 -0.50
C GLU A 82 -18.09 -10.93 -0.89
N GLN A 83 -16.96 -10.43 -1.39
CA GLN A 83 -16.86 -9.06 -1.91
C GLN A 83 -17.82 -8.84 -3.08
N LEU A 84 -17.86 -9.78 -4.03
CA LEU A 84 -18.76 -9.71 -5.19
C LEU A 84 -20.24 -9.76 -4.76
N LYS A 85 -20.58 -10.65 -3.82
CA LYS A 85 -21.94 -10.75 -3.26
C LYS A 85 -22.37 -9.45 -2.58
N SER A 86 -21.45 -8.80 -1.85
CA SER A 86 -21.71 -7.50 -1.22
C SER A 86 -21.96 -6.41 -2.28
N LEU A 87 -21.17 -6.38 -3.35
CA LEU A 87 -21.38 -5.46 -4.47
C LEU A 87 -22.74 -5.67 -5.14
N ASP A 88 -23.15 -6.91 -5.38
CA ASP A 88 -24.45 -7.19 -5.99
C ASP A 88 -25.62 -6.79 -5.07
N THR A 89 -25.46 -7.01 -3.77
CA THR A 89 -26.42 -6.53 -2.76
C THR A 89 -26.54 -4.99 -2.80
N LEU A 90 -25.43 -4.28 -2.86
CA LEU A 90 -25.40 -2.82 -2.97
C LEU A 90 -26.07 -2.32 -4.26
N ARG A 91 -25.84 -2.99 -5.39
CA ARG A 91 -26.52 -2.67 -6.66
C ARG A 91 -28.03 -2.83 -6.55
N GLN A 92 -28.50 -3.92 -5.97
CA GLN A 92 -29.93 -4.15 -5.73
C GLN A 92 -30.51 -3.08 -4.81
N GLN A 93 -29.81 -2.71 -3.73
CA GLN A 93 -30.22 -1.63 -2.83
C GLN A 93 -30.36 -0.29 -3.56
N LEU A 94 -29.44 0.05 -4.47
CA LEU A 94 -29.52 1.28 -5.25
C LEU A 94 -30.75 1.29 -6.17
N VAL A 95 -31.06 0.18 -6.83
CA VAL A 95 -32.26 0.03 -7.65
C VAL A 95 -33.52 0.23 -6.80
N MET A 96 -33.64 -0.49 -5.68
CA MET A 96 -34.79 -0.37 -4.78
C MET A 96 -34.96 1.04 -4.22
N LYS A 97 -33.86 1.69 -3.80
CA LYS A 97 -33.88 3.07 -3.32
C LYS A 97 -34.32 4.04 -4.40
N ARG A 98 -33.83 3.87 -5.64
CA ARG A 98 -34.25 4.67 -6.79
C ARG A 98 -35.75 4.50 -7.07
N ASP A 99 -36.24 3.27 -7.11
CA ASP A 99 -37.66 2.99 -7.35
C ASP A 99 -38.54 3.61 -6.26
N LEU A 100 -38.08 3.54 -5.01
CA LEU A 100 -38.77 4.17 -3.89
C LEU A 100 -38.84 5.69 -4.05
N LEU A 101 -37.73 6.35 -4.42
CA LEU A 101 -37.71 7.79 -4.70
C LEU A 101 -38.64 8.16 -5.87
N ILE A 102 -38.68 7.36 -6.92
CA ILE A 102 -39.59 7.55 -8.06
C ILE A 102 -41.04 7.43 -7.60
N LYS A 103 -41.36 6.42 -6.78
CA LYS A 103 -42.70 6.26 -6.19
C LYS A 103 -43.09 7.48 -5.40
N TYR A 104 -42.26 7.94 -4.45
CA TYR A 104 -42.56 9.15 -3.67
C TYR A 104 -42.72 10.39 -4.54
N LYS A 105 -41.93 10.54 -5.61
CA LYS A 105 -42.07 11.63 -6.57
C LYS A 105 -43.42 11.59 -7.29
N ASN A 106 -43.90 10.40 -7.68
CA ASN A 106 -45.11 10.23 -8.48
C ASN A 106 -46.39 10.09 -7.64
N SER A 107 -46.27 9.63 -6.39
CA SER A 107 -47.39 9.39 -5.47
C SER A 107 -47.61 10.52 -4.46
N CYS A 108 -46.74 11.54 -4.46
CA CYS A 108 -46.99 12.76 -3.72
C CYS A 108 -47.80 13.71 -4.62
N PRO A 109 -49.11 13.90 -4.39
CA PRO A 109 -49.72 15.14 -4.78
C PRO A 109 -49.09 16.19 -3.87
N PHE A 110 -48.02 16.83 -4.35
CA PHE A 110 -47.61 18.09 -3.76
C PHE A 110 -48.77 19.04 -4.06
N ASP A 111 -49.74 19.14 -3.14
CA ASP A 111 -50.70 20.21 -3.14
C ASP A 111 -49.96 21.45 -2.63
N PRO A 112 -49.61 22.41 -3.49
CA PRO A 112 -48.95 23.64 -3.06
C PRO A 112 -49.85 24.51 -2.16
N ASN A 113 -51.10 24.09 -1.84
CA ASN A 113 -52.02 24.81 -0.97
C ASN A 113 -52.17 24.21 0.44
N HIS A 114 -51.38 23.22 0.86
CA HIS A 114 -51.38 22.78 2.26
C HIS A 114 -50.68 23.83 3.13
N LYS A 115 -51.41 24.88 3.50
CA LYS A 115 -50.99 25.91 4.44
C LYS A 115 -50.75 25.28 5.82
N ILE A 116 -49.55 25.54 6.35
CA ILE A 116 -49.17 25.37 7.76
C ILE A 116 -49.90 26.42 8.60
#